data_AF-A0A931KCJ9-F1
#
_entry.id   AF-A0A931KCJ9-F1
#
_cell.length_a   1.000
_cell.length_b   1.000
_cell.length_c   1.000
_cell.angle_alpha   90.00
_cell.angle_beta   90.00
_cell.angle_gamma   90.00
#
_symmetry.space_group_name_H-M   'P 1'
#
loop_
_entity.id
_entity.type
_entity.pdbx_description
1 polymer ?
#
loop_
_entity_poly.entity_id
_entity_poly.type
_entity_poly.pdbx_seq_one_letter_code
_entity_poly.pdbx_strand_id
1 'polypeptide(L)'
;MVPVFVLWSNMHGGVLGGLATLALVNLGWITLWFVGKNGPLANRRAVCESIAITLTCFSSVLINPYFGKLPEHWFSILYLPLHELVVEHARIWRSPATLLMTTLLAWMYLAVWARAPQRFLRPAVLIPFFWLVQAFLHVRHASLFAIVTLAALSDILPGSGFANMLARRGWFFRFEDTEMTSETCRFERKRNPLLFISFFLLSSALILQFSEIRIPFIGHDWVRLDRNYWPVDILPQLHFISGGVNEPRLYNDMLYGGFLIFYVPELPVFIDDRCELYGQEFLRSSFGISSGSTVDFDYLNDQFDFTHVLTARSGRLGSRLEKRPDWRIIGQSPSTVLFGKIR
;
A
#
# COMPACT_ATOMS: atom_id res chain seq x y z
N MET A 1 22.15 2.79 -4.50
CA MET A 1 20.79 3.15 -4.94
C MET A 1 20.33 2.35 -6.14
N VAL A 2 21.06 2.34 -7.25
CA VAL A 2 20.65 1.62 -8.49
C VAL A 2 20.25 0.15 -8.26
N PRO A 3 21.00 -0.69 -7.53
CA PRO A 3 20.59 -2.09 -7.31
C PRO A 3 19.26 -2.23 -6.58
N VAL A 4 18.96 -1.31 -5.66
CA VAL A 4 17.68 -1.28 -4.95
C VAL A 4 16.54 -0.95 -5.91
N PHE A 5 16.74 -0.01 -6.83
CA PHE A 5 15.73 0.34 -7.85
C PHE A 5 15.52 -0.77 -8.87
N VAL A 6 16.57 -1.51 -9.25
CA VAL A 6 16.45 -2.73 -10.08
C VAL A 6 15.61 -3.79 -9.36
N LEU A 7 15.92 -4.08 -8.10
CA LEU A 7 15.16 -5.06 -7.32
C LEU A 7 13.70 -4.60 -7.16
N TRP A 8 13.50 -3.34 -6.78
CA TRP A 8 12.17 -2.78 -6.54
C TRP A 8 11.30 -2.76 -7.79
N SER A 9 11.83 -2.35 -8.95
CA SER A 9 11.07 -2.34 -10.20
C SER A 9 10.57 -3.72 -10.62
N ASN A 10 11.27 -4.79 -10.22
CA ASN A 10 10.87 -6.17 -10.47
C ASN A 10 9.90 -6.73 -9.40
N MET A 11 9.75 -6.06 -8.26
CA MET A 11 8.89 -6.52 -7.16
C MET A 11 7.56 -5.77 -7.08
N HIS A 12 7.54 -4.46 -7.35
CA HIS A 12 6.36 -3.65 -7.08
C HIS A 12 6.33 -2.32 -7.88
N GLY A 13 5.16 -1.97 -8.45
CA GLY A 13 4.97 -0.72 -9.23
C GLY A 13 5.11 0.58 -8.42
N GLY A 14 5.13 0.48 -7.09
CA GLY A 14 5.44 1.58 -6.16
C GLY A 14 6.82 2.22 -6.38
N VAL A 15 7.70 1.59 -7.17
CA VAL A 15 8.97 2.16 -7.62
C VAL A 15 8.80 3.53 -8.28
N LEU A 16 7.67 3.78 -8.96
CA LEU A 16 7.39 5.09 -9.57
C LEU A 16 7.35 6.23 -8.55
N GLY A 17 6.76 5.98 -7.38
CA GLY A 17 6.77 6.95 -6.28
C GLY A 17 8.18 7.17 -5.71
N GLY A 18 8.99 6.12 -5.68
CA GLY A 18 10.41 6.20 -5.32
C GLY A 18 11.23 7.04 -6.32
N LEU A 19 11.03 6.82 -7.62
CA LEU A 19 11.67 7.58 -8.69
C LEU A 19 11.27 9.06 -8.67
N ALA A 20 9.97 9.34 -8.47
CA ALA A 20 9.47 10.70 -8.33
C ALA A 20 10.08 11.41 -7.10
N THR A 21 10.19 10.71 -5.97
CA THR A 21 10.83 11.22 -4.75
C THR A 21 12.31 11.52 -4.98
N LEU A 22 13.04 10.60 -5.63
CA LEU A 22 14.45 10.78 -5.99
C LEU A 22 14.64 12.01 -6.90
N ALA A 23 13.82 12.12 -7.95
CA ALA A 23 13.85 13.25 -8.86
C ALA A 23 13.58 14.57 -8.13
N LEU A 24 12.56 14.64 -7.27
CA LEU A 24 12.22 15.83 -6.50
C LEU A 24 13.38 16.31 -5.62
N VAL A 25 13.99 15.39 -4.88
CA VAL A 25 15.13 15.72 -3.99
C VAL A 25 16.33 16.18 -4.81
N ASN A 26 16.66 15.46 -5.89
CA ASN A 26 17.80 15.80 -6.72
C ASN A 26 17.62 17.17 -7.41
N LEU A 27 16.45 17.41 -8.00
CA LEU A 27 16.10 18.71 -8.60
C LEU A 27 16.19 19.84 -7.57
N GLY A 28 15.72 19.62 -6.34
CA GLY A 28 15.85 20.60 -5.27
C GLY A 28 17.31 20.91 -4.93
N TRP A 29 18.18 19.90 -4.85
CA TRP A 29 19.60 20.12 -4.57
C TRP A 29 20.34 20.81 -5.71
N ILE A 30 20.04 20.44 -6.96
CA ILE A 30 20.59 21.08 -8.15
C ILE A 30 20.16 22.56 -8.18
N THR A 31 18.89 22.84 -7.87
CA THR A 31 18.38 24.21 -7.80
C THR A 31 19.11 25.04 -6.74
N LEU A 32 19.32 24.48 -5.54
CA LEU A 32 20.07 25.17 -4.48
C LEU A 32 21.52 25.45 -4.90
N TRP A 33 22.17 24.51 -5.59
CA TRP A 33 23.50 24.70 -6.14
C TRP A 33 23.56 25.85 -7.15
N PHE A 34 22.59 25.92 -8.09
CA PHE A 34 22.51 27.03 -9.05
C PHE A 34 22.30 28.40 -8.40
N VAL A 35 21.59 28.45 -7.27
CA VAL A 35 21.34 29.69 -6.50
C VAL A 35 22.51 30.02 -5.54
N GLY A 36 23.58 29.22 -5.54
CA GLY A 36 24.76 29.45 -4.69
C GLY A 36 24.50 29.17 -3.21
N LYS A 37 23.46 28.40 -2.87
CA LYS A 37 23.20 27.95 -1.50
C LYS A 37 24.01 26.70 -1.18
N ASN A 38 24.46 26.61 0.07
CA ASN A 38 25.20 25.44 0.56
C ASN A 38 24.36 24.17 0.45
N GLY A 39 24.99 23.08 -0.01
CA GLY A 39 24.37 21.78 -0.18
C GLY A 39 25.42 20.69 -0.41
N PRO A 40 25.01 19.42 -0.57
CA PRO A 40 25.92 18.31 -0.80
C PRO A 40 26.58 18.34 -2.20
N LEU A 41 25.98 19.07 -3.15
CA LEU A 41 26.53 19.25 -4.49
C LEU A 41 27.52 20.41 -4.48
N ALA A 42 28.81 20.12 -4.29
CA ALA A 42 29.84 21.17 -4.16
C ALA A 42 30.32 21.73 -5.51
N ASN A 43 30.25 20.93 -6.57
CA ASN A 43 30.83 21.29 -7.87
C ASN A 43 30.01 20.70 -9.04
N ARG A 44 30.33 21.13 -10.26
CA ARG A 44 29.67 20.66 -11.50
C ARG A 44 29.72 19.15 -11.66
N ARG A 45 30.82 18.52 -11.22
CA ARG A 45 30.99 17.08 -11.29
C ARG A 45 29.96 16.37 -10.39
N ALA A 46 29.78 16.80 -9.16
CA ALA A 46 28.77 16.26 -8.25
C ALA A 46 27.34 16.41 -8.81
N VAL A 47 27.04 17.53 -9.47
CA VAL A 47 25.76 17.72 -10.19
C VAL A 47 25.60 16.69 -11.30
N CYS A 48 26.61 16.51 -12.14
CA CYS A 48 26.59 15.52 -13.22
C CYS A 48 26.44 14.09 -12.68
N GLU A 49 27.17 13.74 -11.62
CA GLU A 49 27.07 12.44 -10.95
C GLU A 49 25.67 12.21 -10.39
N SER A 50 25.06 13.21 -9.76
CA SER A 50 23.70 13.11 -9.23
C SER A 50 22.64 12.93 -10.33
N ILE A 51 22.77 13.66 -11.44
CA ILE A 51 21.94 13.48 -12.63
C ILE A 51 22.13 12.07 -13.21
N ALA A 52 23.37 11.62 -13.36
CA ALA A 52 23.68 10.30 -13.89
C ALA A 52 23.09 9.18 -13.02
N ILE A 53 23.21 9.28 -11.69
CA ILE A 53 22.61 8.32 -10.74
C ILE A 53 21.09 8.31 -10.89
N THR A 54 20.46 9.48 -10.99
CA THR A 54 19.01 9.59 -11.17
C THR A 54 18.57 8.93 -12.47
N LEU A 55 19.19 9.29 -13.60
CA LEU A 55 18.89 8.67 -14.90
C LEU A 55 19.12 7.16 -14.88
N THR A 56 20.17 6.68 -14.23
CA THR A 56 20.44 5.24 -14.08
C THR A 56 19.35 4.54 -13.26
N CYS A 57 18.85 5.18 -12.18
CA CYS A 57 17.72 4.66 -11.43
C CYS A 57 16.43 4.65 -12.29
N PHE A 58 16.19 5.66 -13.12
CA PHE A 58 15.04 5.64 -14.05
C PHE A 58 15.18 4.50 -15.07
N SER A 59 16.38 4.28 -15.62
CA SER A 59 16.63 3.17 -16.55
C SER A 59 16.51 1.79 -15.90
N SER A 60 16.53 1.69 -14.56
CA SER A 60 16.39 0.40 -13.88
C SER A 60 15.05 -0.28 -14.19
N VAL A 61 14.01 0.51 -14.52
CA VAL A 61 12.69 -0.03 -14.87
C VAL A 61 12.72 -0.87 -16.15
N LEU A 62 13.77 -0.75 -16.97
CA LEU A 62 13.97 -1.56 -18.17
C LEU A 62 14.74 -2.86 -17.90
N ILE A 63 15.34 -3.00 -16.71
CA ILE A 63 16.11 -4.18 -16.31
C ILE A 63 15.14 -5.18 -15.69
N ASN A 64 14.30 -5.78 -16.53
CA ASN A 64 13.32 -6.81 -16.16
C ASN A 64 12.96 -7.66 -17.41
N PRO A 65 12.39 -8.87 -17.25
CA PRO A 65 12.04 -9.73 -18.40
C PRO A 65 11.04 -9.12 -19.40
N TYR A 66 10.25 -8.15 -18.97
CA TYR A 66 9.22 -7.47 -19.77
C TYR A 66 9.70 -6.14 -20.38
N PHE A 67 10.92 -5.70 -20.08
CA PHE A 67 11.53 -4.46 -20.58
C PHE A 67 10.56 -3.25 -20.53
N GLY A 68 10.26 -2.64 -21.68
CA GLY A 68 9.38 -1.47 -21.80
C GLY A 68 7.89 -1.74 -21.60
N LYS A 69 7.44 -3.00 -21.68
CA LYS A 69 6.03 -3.35 -21.45
C LYS A 69 5.62 -3.13 -20.00
N LEU A 70 6.55 -3.30 -19.06
CA LEU A 70 6.26 -3.14 -17.64
C LEU A 70 5.87 -1.68 -17.28
N PRO A 71 6.66 -0.65 -17.67
CA PRO A 71 6.21 0.75 -17.54
C PRO A 71 4.89 1.05 -18.24
N GLU A 72 4.66 0.50 -19.45
CA GLU A 72 3.41 0.66 -20.18
C GLU A 72 2.21 0.19 -19.36
N HIS A 73 2.31 -0.98 -18.72
CA HIS A 73 1.30 -1.49 -17.81
C HIS A 73 1.11 -0.61 -16.56
N TRP A 74 2.17 -0.06 -15.98
CA TRP A 74 2.00 0.88 -14.87
C TRP A 74 1.27 2.15 -15.28
N PHE A 75 1.55 2.67 -16.48
CA PHE A 75 0.84 3.83 -17.00
C PHE A 75 -0.61 3.50 -17.32
N SER A 76 -0.93 2.32 -17.85
CA SER A 76 -2.32 1.92 -18.08
C SER A 76 -3.12 1.92 -16.77
N ILE A 77 -2.53 1.42 -15.67
CA ILE A 77 -3.12 1.46 -14.32
C ILE A 77 -3.40 2.90 -13.87
N LEU A 78 -2.48 3.83 -14.11
CA LEU A 78 -2.64 5.24 -13.72
C LEU A 78 -3.80 5.94 -14.44
N TYR A 79 -4.17 5.46 -15.64
CA TYR A 79 -5.31 5.99 -16.40
C TYR A 79 -6.64 5.32 -16.05
N LEU A 80 -6.63 4.19 -15.35
CA LEU A 80 -7.86 3.56 -14.90
C LEU A 80 -8.53 4.39 -13.79
N PRO A 81 -9.87 4.48 -13.76
CA PRO A 81 -10.61 5.21 -12.73
C PRO A 81 -10.67 4.44 -11.39
N LEU A 82 -9.53 3.93 -10.92
CA LEU A 82 -9.45 3.03 -9.76
C LEU A 82 -9.99 3.66 -8.48
N HIS A 83 -9.97 4.99 -8.36
CA HIS A 83 -10.52 5.69 -7.20
C HIS A 83 -12.04 5.55 -7.03
N GLU A 84 -12.77 5.20 -8.09
CA GLU A 84 -14.20 4.89 -8.06
C GLU A 84 -14.45 3.43 -7.71
N LEU A 85 -13.50 2.57 -8.07
CA LEU A 85 -13.66 1.13 -8.15
C LEU A 85 -13.04 0.40 -6.95
N VAL A 86 -11.85 0.80 -6.52
CA VAL A 86 -11.05 0.13 -5.50
C VAL A 86 -10.93 1.02 -4.26
N VAL A 87 -11.33 0.47 -3.11
CA VAL A 87 -11.33 1.20 -1.82
C VAL A 87 -9.96 1.77 -1.48
N GLU A 88 -8.88 1.03 -1.76
CA GLU A 88 -7.51 1.46 -1.49
C GLU A 88 -7.04 2.66 -2.34
N HIS A 89 -7.67 2.82 -3.51
CA HIS A 89 -7.45 3.96 -4.40
C HIS A 89 -8.45 5.09 -4.16
N ALA A 90 -9.40 4.92 -3.25
CA ALA A 90 -10.37 5.95 -2.93
C ALA A 90 -9.69 7.22 -2.44
N ARG A 91 -10.39 8.33 -2.63
CA ARG A 91 -10.01 9.62 -2.05
C ARG A 91 -10.02 9.55 -0.53
N ILE A 92 -9.09 10.23 0.12
CA ILE A 92 -8.90 10.12 1.58
C ILE A 92 -10.15 10.49 2.39
N TRP A 93 -11.00 11.39 1.89
CA TRP A 93 -12.23 11.80 2.57
C TRP A 93 -13.29 10.71 2.67
N ARG A 94 -13.16 9.62 1.89
CA ARG A 94 -13.99 8.42 2.08
C ARG A 94 -13.59 7.60 3.31
N SER A 95 -12.44 7.88 3.93
CA SER A 95 -12.00 7.31 5.20
C SER A 95 -11.80 8.41 6.25
N PRO A 96 -12.84 8.76 7.04
CA PRO A 96 -12.77 9.84 8.02
C PRO A 96 -11.64 9.67 9.04
N ALA A 97 -11.39 8.44 9.49
CA ALA A 97 -10.30 8.14 10.41
C ALA A 97 -8.93 8.42 9.78
N THR A 98 -8.69 7.95 8.54
CA THR A 98 -7.43 8.18 7.84
C THR A 98 -7.24 9.67 7.52
N LEU A 99 -8.30 10.38 7.12
CA LEU A 99 -8.28 11.82 6.91
C LEU A 99 -7.88 12.57 8.18
N LEU A 100 -8.52 12.27 9.32
CA LEU A 100 -8.20 12.89 10.60
C LEU A 100 -6.74 12.67 10.99
N MET A 101 -6.25 11.43 10.95
CA MET A 101 -4.87 11.12 11.34
C MET A 101 -3.84 11.78 10.41
N THR A 102 -4.09 11.76 9.10
CA THR A 102 -3.22 12.39 8.10
C THR A 102 -3.18 13.91 8.26
N THR A 103 -4.34 14.54 8.49
CA THR A 103 -4.42 15.99 8.70
C THR A 103 -3.77 16.42 10.01
N LEU A 104 -3.98 15.70 11.10
CA LEU A 104 -3.31 15.98 12.38
C LEU A 104 -1.79 15.90 12.24
N LEU A 105 -1.28 14.86 11.57
CA LEU A 105 0.15 14.70 11.31
C LEU A 105 0.69 15.81 10.39
N ALA A 106 -0.06 16.21 9.36
CA ALA A 106 0.30 17.34 8.50
C ALA A 106 0.36 18.66 9.26
N TRP A 107 -0.60 18.93 10.16
CA TRP A 107 -0.58 20.12 11.01
C TRP A 107 0.60 20.11 11.97
N MET A 108 0.91 18.97 12.61
CA MET A 108 2.09 18.83 13.44
C MET A 108 3.37 19.11 12.63
N TYR A 109 3.47 18.52 11.45
CA TYR A 109 4.60 18.73 10.55
C TYR A 109 4.78 20.20 10.18
N LEU A 110 3.70 20.87 9.77
CA LEU A 110 3.70 22.30 9.45
C LEU A 110 4.10 23.16 10.65
N ALA A 111 3.60 22.84 11.86
CA ALA A 111 3.93 23.58 13.07
C ALA A 111 5.42 23.49 13.45
N VAL A 112 6.03 22.31 13.27
CA VAL A 112 7.47 22.08 13.47
C VAL A 112 8.27 22.76 12.38
N TRP A 113 7.88 22.60 11.11
CA TRP A 113 8.57 23.15 9.95
C TRP A 113 8.56 24.69 9.93
N ALA A 114 7.42 25.33 10.21
CA ALA A 114 7.31 26.79 10.26
C ALA A 114 8.19 27.44 11.34
N ARG A 115 8.61 26.65 12.34
CA ARG A 115 9.52 27.07 13.41
C ARG A 115 10.91 26.44 13.30
N ALA A 116 11.22 25.80 12.18
CA ALA A 116 12.54 25.24 11.92
C ALA A 116 13.51 26.35 11.48
N PRO A 117 14.74 26.40 12.00
CA PRO A 117 15.72 27.35 11.52
C PRO A 117 16.12 27.02 10.07
N GLN A 118 16.46 28.06 9.29
CA GLN A 118 16.70 27.95 7.84
C GLN A 118 17.73 26.89 7.46
N ARG A 119 18.68 26.56 8.34
CA ARG A 119 19.68 25.50 8.15
C ARG A 119 19.09 24.10 7.92
N PHE A 120 17.86 23.85 8.37
CA PHE A 120 17.15 22.59 8.16
C PHE A 120 16.28 22.58 6.90
N LEU A 121 16.18 23.69 6.15
CA LEU A 121 15.41 23.77 4.91
C LEU A 121 16.17 23.08 3.76
N ARG A 122 16.12 21.75 3.76
CA ARG A 122 16.68 20.88 2.72
C ARG A 122 15.57 20.42 1.77
N PRO A 123 15.87 20.09 0.51
CA PRO A 123 14.90 19.50 -0.42
C PRO A 123 14.18 18.26 0.13
N ALA A 124 14.82 17.49 1.02
CA ALA A 124 14.20 16.33 1.66
C ALA A 124 12.94 16.67 2.49
N VAL A 125 12.83 17.91 2.98
CA VAL A 125 11.67 18.44 3.70
C VAL A 125 10.47 18.63 2.76
N LEU A 126 10.66 18.57 1.44
CA LEU A 126 9.56 18.60 0.47
C LEU A 126 8.91 17.22 0.26
N ILE A 127 9.58 16.13 0.66
CA ILE A 127 9.07 14.76 0.47
C ILE A 127 7.73 14.54 1.19
N PRO A 128 7.55 14.95 2.47
CA PRO A 128 6.25 14.85 3.12
C PRO A 128 5.12 15.56 2.39
N PHE A 129 5.37 16.73 1.79
CA PHE A 129 4.34 17.44 1.03
C PHE A 129 3.93 16.70 -0.24
N PHE A 130 4.89 16.11 -0.96
CA PHE A 130 4.60 15.27 -2.11
C PHE A 130 3.68 14.11 -1.71
N TRP A 131 4.05 13.36 -0.66
CA TRP A 131 3.24 12.23 -0.21
C TRP A 131 1.92 12.63 0.44
N LEU A 132 1.83 13.83 1.04
CA LEU A 132 0.58 14.38 1.52
C LEU A 132 -0.40 14.59 0.36
N VAL A 133 0.04 15.23 -0.72
CA VAL A 133 -0.78 15.39 -1.94
C VAL A 133 -1.21 14.01 -2.45
N GLN A 134 -0.29 13.05 -2.54
CA GLN A 134 -0.62 11.69 -2.97
C GLN A 134 -1.63 11.01 -2.02
N ALA A 135 -1.55 11.23 -0.71
CA ALA A 135 -2.49 10.69 0.26
C ALA A 135 -3.90 11.26 0.06
N PHE A 136 -4.03 12.55 -0.26
CA PHE A 136 -5.32 13.15 -0.62
C PHE A 136 -5.87 12.57 -1.93
N LEU A 137 -5.00 12.25 -2.88
CA LEU A 137 -5.40 11.65 -4.14
C LEU A 137 -5.84 10.18 -3.98
N HIS A 138 -5.12 9.40 -3.16
CA HIS A 138 -5.39 7.99 -2.88
C HIS A 138 -5.04 7.64 -1.43
N VAL A 139 -6.01 7.07 -0.70
CA VAL A 139 -5.90 6.79 0.75
C VAL A 139 -4.72 5.88 1.11
N ARG A 140 -4.36 4.92 0.23
CA ARG A 140 -3.21 4.03 0.45
C ARG A 140 -1.87 4.75 0.61
N HIS A 141 -1.73 5.99 0.11
CA HIS A 141 -0.49 6.76 0.25
C HIS A 141 -0.37 7.47 1.61
N ALA A 142 -1.40 7.44 2.46
CA ALA A 142 -1.36 8.01 3.81
C ALA A 142 -0.30 7.37 4.71
N SER A 143 -0.06 6.06 4.58
CA SER A 143 0.98 5.36 5.32
C SER A 143 2.38 5.81 4.90
N LEU A 144 2.62 5.97 3.60
CA LEU A 144 3.87 6.48 3.06
C LEU A 144 4.12 7.93 3.53
N PHE A 145 3.09 8.78 3.47
CA PHE A 145 3.13 10.11 4.07
C PHE A 145 3.53 10.06 5.54
N ALA A 146 2.94 9.16 6.33
CA ALA A 146 3.26 9.05 7.75
C ALA A 146 4.72 8.67 7.97
N ILE A 147 5.23 7.66 7.25
CA ILE A 147 6.62 7.20 7.37
C ILE A 147 7.61 8.32 7.02
N VAL A 148 7.43 8.98 5.86
CA VAL A 148 8.36 10.04 5.44
C VAL A 148 8.27 11.28 6.33
N THR A 149 7.08 11.58 6.86
CA THR A 149 6.87 12.70 7.78
C THR A 149 7.56 12.45 9.11
N LEU A 150 7.45 11.24 9.67
CA LEU A 150 8.14 10.87 10.91
C LEU A 150 9.67 10.93 10.73
N ALA A 151 10.19 10.47 9.60
CA ALA A 151 11.61 10.58 9.28
C ALA A 151 12.07 12.05 9.11
N ALA A 152 11.24 12.91 8.51
CA ALA A 152 11.55 14.34 8.41
C ALA A 152 11.46 15.04 9.78
N LEU A 153 10.47 14.67 10.61
CA LEU A 153 10.31 15.20 11.95
C LEU A 153 11.48 14.82 12.85
N SER A 154 12.03 13.61 12.74
CA SER A 154 13.18 13.22 13.57
C SER A 154 14.44 14.07 13.29
N ASP A 155 14.61 14.56 12.06
CA ASP A 155 15.72 15.47 11.69
C ASP A 155 15.44 16.92 12.14
N ILE A 156 14.22 17.40 11.96
CA ILE A 156 13.88 18.83 12.16
C ILE A 156 13.49 19.15 13.60
N LEU A 157 12.74 18.26 14.27
CA LEU A 157 12.12 18.52 15.57
C LEU A 157 13.14 18.95 16.63
N PRO A 158 14.29 18.28 16.84
CA PRO A 158 15.23 18.64 17.91
C PRO A 158 15.75 20.08 17.80
N GLY A 159 15.96 20.58 16.58
CA GLY A 159 16.46 21.94 16.33
C GLY A 159 15.38 23.00 16.14
N SER A 160 14.10 22.65 16.26
CA SER A 160 12.98 23.57 15.98
C SER A 160 12.64 24.45 17.18
N GLY A 161 12.13 25.66 16.92
CA GLY A 161 11.56 26.52 17.95
C GLY A 161 10.36 25.88 18.68
N PHE A 162 9.71 24.90 18.05
CA PHE A 162 8.61 24.13 18.64
C PHE A 162 9.12 23.20 19.76
N ALA A 163 10.20 22.45 19.54
CA ALA A 163 10.81 21.64 20.60
C ALA A 163 11.32 22.51 21.75
N ASN A 164 11.91 23.67 21.46
CA ASN A 164 12.31 24.64 22.48
C ASN A 164 11.12 25.15 23.32
N MET A 165 9.98 25.40 22.68
CA MET A 165 8.75 25.79 23.37
C MET A 165 8.25 24.69 24.31
N LEU A 166 8.24 23.43 23.84
CA LEU A 166 7.81 22.28 24.65
C LEU A 166 8.79 22.00 25.81
N ALA A 167 10.09 22.12 25.57
CA ALA A 167 11.13 21.94 26.59
C ALA A 167 11.02 23.01 27.69
N ARG A 168 10.73 24.27 27.35
CA ARG A 168 10.46 25.34 28.33
C ARG A 168 9.25 25.06 29.22
N ARG A 169 8.29 24.25 28.74
CA ARG A 169 7.11 23.81 29.52
C ARG A 169 7.35 22.49 30.28
N GLY A 170 8.54 21.91 30.19
CA GLY A 170 8.87 20.61 30.81
C GLY A 170 8.24 19.40 30.11
N TRP A 171 7.70 19.56 28.91
CA TRP A 171 7.01 18.48 28.17
C TRP A 171 7.92 17.75 27.17
N PHE A 172 9.16 18.20 27.02
CA PHE A 172 10.10 17.63 26.06
C PHE A 172 11.52 17.65 26.61
N PHE A 173 12.28 16.60 26.29
CA PHE A 173 13.69 16.53 26.68
C PHE A 173 14.45 17.65 25.97
N ARG A 174 15.23 18.40 26.75
CA ARG A 174 16.17 19.35 26.19
C ARG A 174 17.33 18.53 25.65
N PHE A 175 17.43 18.42 24.33
CA PHE A 175 18.70 18.04 23.73
C PHE A 175 19.65 19.17 24.08
N GLU A 176 20.59 18.93 25.00
CA GLU A 176 21.74 19.81 25.13
C GLU A 176 22.31 19.96 23.72
N ASP A 177 22.52 21.21 23.28
CA ASP A 177 23.29 21.54 22.09
C ASP A 177 24.68 20.95 22.32
N THR A 178 24.80 19.65 22.13
CA THR A 178 26.06 18.95 22.06
C THR A 178 26.62 19.51 20.78
N GLU A 179 27.54 20.47 20.92
CA GLU A 179 28.29 21.00 19.80
C GLU A 179 28.62 19.80 18.92
N MET A 180 28.16 19.88 17.67
CA MET A 180 28.38 18.86 16.65
C MET A 180 29.86 18.94 16.24
N THR A 181 30.77 18.87 17.21
CA THR A 181 32.20 18.72 16.99
C THR A 181 32.37 17.36 16.35
N SER A 182 33.11 17.38 15.24
CA SER A 182 33.42 16.26 14.36
C SER A 182 34.26 15.17 15.01
N GLU A 183 34.19 15.01 16.34
CA GLU A 183 34.72 13.84 17.01
C GLU A 183 33.81 12.68 16.63
N THR A 184 34.26 11.97 15.59
CA THR A 184 33.90 10.60 15.25
C THR A 184 33.21 9.93 16.42
N CYS A 185 31.96 9.53 16.26
CA CYS A 185 31.29 8.59 17.18
C CYS A 185 32.18 7.35 17.30
N ARG A 186 33.17 7.39 18.20
CA ARG A 186 33.71 6.20 18.82
C ARG A 186 32.47 5.59 19.45
N PHE A 187 31.99 4.52 18.84
CA PHE A 187 31.06 3.58 19.45
C PHE A 187 31.77 3.09 20.72
N GLU A 188 31.75 3.89 21.78
CA GLU A 188 32.12 3.43 23.09
C GLU A 188 31.21 2.25 23.35
N ARG A 189 31.83 1.09 23.54
CA ARG A 189 31.18 -0.20 23.82
C ARG A 189 30.54 -0.18 25.22
N LYS A 190 29.87 0.91 25.59
CA LYS A 190 28.94 0.95 26.70
C LYS A 190 27.77 0.07 26.31
N ARG A 191 27.46 -0.93 27.13
CA ARG A 191 26.28 -1.80 26.99
C ARG A 191 25.06 -0.89 26.86
N ASN A 192 24.59 -0.69 25.64
CA ASN A 192 23.41 0.12 25.40
C ASN A 192 22.20 -0.71 25.86
N PRO A 193 21.52 -0.35 26.96
CA PRO A 193 20.36 -1.10 27.44
C PRO A 193 19.27 -1.18 26.37
N LEU A 194 19.22 -0.24 25.40
CA LEU A 194 18.29 -0.29 24.28
C LEU A 194 18.54 -1.48 23.35
N LEU A 195 19.81 -1.89 23.14
CA LEU A 195 20.11 -3.08 22.34
C LEU A 195 19.63 -4.33 23.06
N PHE A 196 19.81 -4.41 24.38
CA PHE A 196 19.30 -5.52 25.18
C PHE A 196 17.76 -5.56 25.17
N ILE A 197 17.10 -4.42 25.36
CA ILE A 197 15.64 -4.30 25.27
C ILE A 197 15.16 -4.70 23.88
N SER A 198 15.79 -4.21 22.81
CA SER A 198 15.41 -4.54 21.43
C SER A 198 15.57 -6.03 21.15
N PHE A 199 16.69 -6.62 21.57
CA PHE A 199 16.96 -8.05 21.43
C PHE A 199 15.97 -8.89 22.24
N PHE A 200 15.67 -8.48 23.47
CA PHE A 200 14.69 -9.14 24.33
C PHE A 200 13.30 -9.09 23.68
N LEU A 201 12.82 -7.92 23.26
CA LEU A 201 11.53 -7.76 22.59
C LEU A 201 11.43 -8.61 21.31
N LEU A 202 12.48 -8.61 20.49
CA LEU A 202 12.53 -9.42 19.27
C LEU A 202 12.51 -10.91 19.60
N SER A 203 13.33 -11.34 20.56
CA SER A 203 13.41 -12.75 20.97
C SER A 203 12.10 -13.21 21.58
N SER A 204 11.47 -12.41 22.44
CA SER A 204 10.14 -12.69 22.99
C SER A 204 9.09 -12.80 21.89
N ALA A 205 9.06 -11.88 20.93
CA ALA A 205 8.13 -11.95 19.80
C ALA A 205 8.34 -13.24 18.98
N LEU A 206 9.58 -13.60 18.68
CA LEU A 206 9.89 -14.85 17.96
C LEU A 206 9.50 -16.08 18.77
N ILE A 207 9.82 -16.14 20.06
CA ILE A 207 9.43 -17.25 20.94
C ILE A 207 7.91 -17.40 20.98
N LEU A 208 7.17 -16.29 21.10
CA LEU A 208 5.71 -16.30 21.09
C LEU A 208 5.14 -16.81 19.75
N GLN A 209 5.76 -16.47 18.62
CA GLN A 209 5.37 -17.00 17.31
C GLN A 209 5.67 -18.50 17.18
N PHE A 210 6.85 -18.96 17.60
CA PHE A 210 7.27 -20.36 17.44
C PHE A 210 6.70 -21.32 18.48
N SER A 211 6.29 -20.81 19.65
CA SER A 211 5.78 -21.64 20.75
C SER A 211 4.26 -21.88 20.68
N GLU A 212 3.62 -21.57 19.55
CA GLU A 212 2.17 -21.69 19.35
C GLU A 212 1.31 -20.91 20.37
N ILE A 213 1.92 -19.96 21.10
CA ILE A 213 1.24 -19.21 22.15
C ILE A 213 0.40 -18.12 21.48
N ARG A 214 -0.92 -18.18 21.71
CA ARG A 214 -1.89 -17.25 21.11
C ARG A 214 -1.96 -15.97 21.94
N ILE A 215 -1.26 -14.94 21.48
CA ILE A 215 -1.30 -13.57 22.04
C ILE A 215 -1.67 -12.60 20.91
N PRO A 216 -2.61 -11.66 21.11
CA PRO A 216 -2.92 -10.63 20.11
C PRO A 216 -1.66 -9.90 19.63
N PHE A 217 -1.60 -9.60 18.33
CA PHE A 217 -0.53 -8.85 17.63
C PHE A 217 0.83 -9.54 17.48
N ILE A 218 1.23 -10.48 18.35
CA ILE A 218 2.59 -11.05 18.36
C ILE A 218 2.66 -12.58 18.54
N GLY A 219 1.57 -13.25 18.89
CA GLY A 219 1.54 -14.69 19.11
C GLY A 219 1.15 -15.50 17.87
N HIS A 220 1.19 -16.83 17.97
CA HIS A 220 0.82 -17.73 16.88
C HIS A 220 -0.67 -17.62 16.49
N ASP A 221 -0.99 -17.81 15.21
CA ASP A 221 -2.33 -17.71 14.62
C ASP A 221 -3.11 -16.44 15.00
N TRP A 222 -2.42 -15.33 15.30
CA TRP A 222 -3.10 -14.09 15.65
C TRP A 222 -3.80 -13.47 14.44
N VAL A 223 -3.24 -13.64 13.24
CA VAL A 223 -3.89 -13.28 11.98
C VAL A 223 -4.77 -14.44 11.55
N ARG A 224 -6.09 -14.22 11.56
CA ARG A 224 -7.08 -15.16 11.02
C ARG A 224 -7.97 -14.41 10.06
N LEU A 225 -8.42 -15.11 9.03
CA LEU A 225 -9.47 -14.59 8.18
C LEU A 225 -10.76 -14.46 8.99
N ASP A 226 -11.31 -13.25 9.02
CA ASP A 226 -12.62 -13.00 9.59
C ASP A 226 -13.68 -13.70 8.74
N ARG A 227 -14.44 -14.62 9.35
CA ARG A 227 -15.53 -15.37 8.68
C ARG A 227 -16.68 -14.45 8.23
N ASN A 228 -16.80 -13.27 8.85
CA ASN A 228 -17.77 -12.26 8.44
C ASN A 228 -17.36 -11.50 7.18
N TYR A 229 -16.11 -11.64 6.75
CA TYR A 229 -15.58 -10.98 5.56
C TYR A 229 -15.18 -11.98 4.46
N TRP A 230 -14.58 -13.12 4.82
CA TRP A 230 -14.05 -14.11 3.90
C TRP A 230 -14.89 -15.40 3.85
N PRO A 231 -14.97 -16.08 2.68
CA PRO A 231 -15.79 -17.29 2.49
C PRO A 231 -15.17 -18.58 3.05
N VAL A 232 -14.59 -18.52 4.25
CA VAL A 232 -13.87 -19.66 4.85
C VAL A 232 -14.79 -20.87 5.09
N ASP A 233 -16.03 -20.62 5.50
CA ASP A 233 -16.98 -21.69 5.86
C ASP A 233 -17.50 -22.49 4.66
N ILE A 234 -17.35 -21.95 3.44
CA ILE A 234 -17.80 -22.63 2.20
C ILE A 234 -16.64 -23.26 1.41
N LEU A 235 -15.42 -23.27 1.96
CA LEU A 235 -14.27 -23.91 1.34
C LEU A 235 -14.52 -25.38 0.95
N PRO A 236 -15.15 -26.22 1.79
CA PRO A 236 -15.45 -27.60 1.40
C PRO A 236 -16.30 -27.70 0.12
N GLN A 237 -17.29 -26.82 -0.03
CA GLN A 237 -18.14 -26.76 -1.22
C GLN A 237 -17.37 -26.27 -2.44
N LEU A 238 -16.49 -25.29 -2.28
CA LEU A 238 -15.63 -24.80 -3.38
C LEU A 238 -14.66 -25.89 -3.87
N HIS A 239 -14.04 -26.64 -2.96
CA HIS A 239 -13.20 -27.80 -3.31
C HIS A 239 -14.00 -28.93 -3.97
N PHE A 240 -15.23 -29.16 -3.52
CA PHE A 240 -16.11 -30.14 -4.17
C PHE A 240 -16.42 -29.75 -5.62
N ILE A 241 -16.65 -28.45 -5.88
CA ILE A 241 -16.89 -27.93 -7.23
C ILE A 241 -15.63 -28.02 -8.10
N SER A 242 -14.45 -27.72 -7.54
CA SER A 242 -13.19 -27.78 -8.29
C SER A 242 -12.80 -29.21 -8.69
N GLY A 243 -13.13 -30.20 -7.85
CA GLY A 243 -12.87 -31.63 -8.11
C GLY A 243 -13.91 -32.35 -9.01
N GLY A 244 -14.92 -31.63 -9.51
CA GLY A 244 -15.99 -32.20 -10.32
C GLY A 244 -15.57 -32.60 -11.75
N VAL A 245 -16.36 -33.48 -12.39
CA VAL A 245 -16.10 -34.02 -13.75
C VAL A 245 -16.29 -32.98 -14.88
N ASN A 246 -16.94 -31.85 -14.60
CA ASN A 246 -17.13 -30.75 -15.55
C ASN A 246 -16.31 -29.54 -15.11
N GLU A 247 -15.61 -28.91 -16.05
CA GLU A 247 -14.89 -27.65 -15.81
C GLU A 247 -15.85 -26.60 -15.18
N PRO A 248 -15.65 -26.25 -13.90
CA PRO A 248 -16.54 -25.31 -13.24
C PRO A 248 -16.33 -23.90 -13.80
N ARG A 249 -17.41 -23.29 -14.28
CA ARG A 249 -17.43 -21.90 -14.75
C ARG A 249 -18.03 -21.04 -13.65
N LEU A 250 -17.17 -20.56 -12.76
CA LEU A 250 -17.55 -19.76 -11.60
C LEU A 250 -17.47 -18.26 -11.96
N TYR A 251 -18.57 -17.53 -11.77
CA TYR A 251 -18.49 -16.09 -11.54
C TYR A 251 -18.14 -15.85 -10.07
N ASN A 252 -17.16 -15.00 -9.78
CA ASN A 252 -16.88 -14.54 -8.43
C ASN A 252 -16.88 -13.01 -8.36
N ASP A 253 -17.34 -12.46 -7.25
CA ASP A 253 -17.08 -11.06 -6.91
C ASP A 253 -15.57 -10.80 -6.86
N MET A 254 -15.13 -9.63 -7.34
CA MET A 254 -13.71 -9.23 -7.41
C MET A 254 -12.99 -9.40 -6.08
N LEU A 255 -13.68 -9.08 -4.97
CA LEU A 255 -13.15 -9.21 -3.62
C LEU A 255 -12.65 -10.62 -3.29
N TYR A 256 -13.28 -11.66 -3.86
CA TYR A 256 -12.97 -13.06 -3.55
C TYR A 256 -11.95 -13.68 -4.49
N GLY A 257 -11.51 -12.98 -5.55
CA GLY A 257 -10.58 -13.53 -6.53
C GLY A 257 -9.26 -13.99 -5.91
N GLY A 258 -8.59 -13.12 -5.15
CA GLY A 258 -7.35 -13.48 -4.44
C GLY A 258 -7.54 -14.60 -3.40
N PHE A 259 -8.71 -14.64 -2.74
CA PHE A 259 -9.05 -15.73 -1.82
C PHE A 259 -9.14 -17.08 -2.54
N LEU A 260 -9.82 -17.12 -3.69
CA LEU A 260 -9.98 -18.33 -4.48
C LEU A 260 -8.63 -18.82 -5.03
N ILE A 261 -7.80 -17.91 -5.55
CA ILE A 261 -6.44 -18.23 -6.04
C ILE A 261 -5.62 -18.91 -4.95
N PHE A 262 -5.73 -18.45 -3.70
CA PHE A 262 -4.93 -18.98 -2.61
C PHE A 262 -5.47 -20.30 -2.05
N TYR A 263 -6.77 -20.40 -1.81
CA TYR A 263 -7.36 -21.53 -1.09
C TYR A 263 -7.91 -22.64 -1.98
N VAL A 264 -8.28 -22.34 -3.22
CA VAL A 264 -8.84 -23.29 -4.18
C VAL A 264 -8.23 -23.06 -5.57
N PRO A 265 -6.90 -23.22 -5.72
CA PRO A 265 -6.18 -22.85 -6.94
C PRO A 265 -6.62 -23.62 -8.18
N GLU A 266 -7.30 -24.77 -8.01
CA GLU A 266 -7.86 -25.56 -9.11
C GLU A 266 -9.14 -24.96 -9.70
N LEU A 267 -9.76 -23.99 -9.02
CA LEU A 267 -10.99 -23.34 -9.46
C LEU A 267 -10.66 -22.07 -10.26
N PRO A 268 -10.98 -22.00 -11.56
CA PRO A 268 -10.72 -20.81 -12.36
C PRO A 268 -11.44 -19.59 -11.79
N VAL A 269 -10.69 -18.50 -11.61
CA VAL A 269 -11.19 -17.22 -11.11
C VAL A 269 -11.61 -16.36 -12.29
N PHE A 270 -12.80 -15.78 -12.22
CA PHE A 270 -13.34 -14.91 -13.26
C PHE A 270 -12.73 -13.51 -13.20
N ILE A 271 -12.58 -12.96 -11.99
CA ILE A 271 -12.03 -11.62 -11.76
C ILE A 271 -11.36 -11.51 -10.38
N ASP A 272 -10.33 -10.68 -10.28
CA ASP A 272 -9.64 -10.34 -9.03
C ASP A 272 -9.17 -8.87 -9.03
N ASP A 273 -8.34 -8.52 -8.03
CA ASP A 273 -7.83 -7.17 -7.81
C ASP A 273 -6.71 -6.72 -8.78
N ARG A 274 -6.25 -7.59 -9.70
CA ARG A 274 -5.25 -7.29 -10.73
C ARG A 274 -5.87 -6.52 -11.90
N CYS A 275 -6.35 -5.32 -11.60
CA CYS A 275 -7.14 -4.46 -12.47
C CYS A 275 -6.47 -4.21 -13.85
N GLU A 276 -5.14 -4.24 -13.90
CA GLU A 276 -4.34 -4.05 -15.11
C GLU A 276 -4.59 -5.08 -16.22
N LEU A 277 -5.12 -6.25 -15.90
CA LEU A 277 -5.31 -7.36 -16.85
C LEU A 277 -6.63 -7.28 -17.63
N TYR A 278 -7.61 -6.53 -17.13
CA TYR A 278 -8.99 -6.63 -17.60
C TYR A 278 -9.43 -5.46 -18.50
N GLY A 279 -8.75 -4.31 -18.42
CA GLY A 279 -9.14 -3.11 -19.15
C GLY A 279 -10.35 -2.40 -18.55
N GLN A 280 -10.58 -1.14 -18.96
CA GLN A 280 -11.52 -0.25 -18.30
C GLN A 280 -12.99 -0.69 -18.45
N GLU A 281 -13.37 -1.16 -19.63
CA GLU A 281 -14.76 -1.55 -19.94
C GLU A 281 -15.19 -2.78 -19.14
N PHE A 282 -14.34 -3.82 -19.11
CA PHE A 282 -14.59 -5.02 -18.33
C PHE A 282 -14.71 -4.70 -16.85
N LEU A 283 -13.76 -3.95 -16.28
CA LEU A 283 -13.83 -3.57 -14.87
C LEU A 283 -15.14 -2.84 -14.55
N ARG A 284 -15.55 -1.87 -15.37
CA ARG A 284 -16.82 -1.16 -15.18
C ARG A 284 -18.02 -2.11 -15.21
N SER A 285 -18.05 -3.07 -16.14
CA SER A 285 -19.11 -4.08 -16.22
C SER A 285 -19.15 -4.95 -14.96
N SER A 286 -18.00 -5.46 -14.50
CA SER A 286 -17.93 -6.30 -13.30
C SER A 286 -18.33 -5.55 -12.04
N PHE A 287 -17.91 -4.28 -11.88
CA PHE A 287 -18.37 -3.42 -10.79
C PHE A 287 -19.86 -3.07 -10.89
N GLY A 288 -20.38 -2.92 -12.12
CA GLY A 288 -21.81 -2.82 -12.40
C GLY A 288 -22.58 -3.98 -11.78
N ILE A 289 -22.11 -5.21 -11.98
CA ILE A 289 -22.74 -6.41 -11.41
C ILE A 289 -22.72 -6.38 -9.88
N SER A 290 -21.56 -6.14 -9.26
CA SER A 290 -21.42 -6.07 -7.79
C SER A 290 -22.30 -4.97 -7.18
N SER A 291 -22.46 -3.84 -7.89
CA SER A 291 -23.34 -2.72 -7.49
C SER A 291 -24.83 -2.94 -7.84
N GLY A 292 -25.15 -4.09 -8.44
CA GLY A 292 -26.51 -4.53 -8.72
C GLY A 292 -27.06 -4.08 -10.07
N SER A 293 -26.28 -4.10 -11.13
CA SER A 293 -26.79 -4.09 -12.51
C SER A 293 -27.19 -5.50 -12.93
N THR A 294 -28.44 -5.72 -13.36
CA THR A 294 -28.90 -7.03 -13.89
C THR A 294 -28.45 -7.23 -15.32
N VAL A 295 -28.50 -6.16 -16.12
CA VAL A 295 -28.16 -6.18 -17.54
C VAL A 295 -26.73 -6.68 -17.74
N ASP A 296 -25.81 -6.25 -16.86
CA ASP A 296 -24.41 -6.65 -16.96
C ASP A 296 -24.19 -8.13 -16.59
N PHE A 297 -24.94 -8.67 -15.62
CA PHE A 297 -24.77 -10.08 -15.23
C PHE A 297 -25.33 -11.03 -16.27
N ASP A 298 -26.54 -10.76 -16.79
CA ASP A 298 -27.17 -11.62 -17.80
C ASP A 298 -26.32 -11.63 -19.09
N TYR A 299 -25.81 -10.47 -19.50
CA TYR A 299 -24.88 -10.36 -20.63
C TYR A 299 -23.61 -11.23 -20.45
N LEU A 300 -22.95 -11.13 -19.29
CA LEU A 300 -21.77 -11.97 -19.03
C LEU A 300 -22.14 -13.45 -18.90
N ASN A 301 -23.27 -13.77 -18.28
CA ASN A 301 -23.72 -15.15 -18.14
C ASN A 301 -24.08 -15.77 -19.49
N ASP A 302 -24.60 -15.00 -20.45
CA ASP A 302 -24.85 -15.48 -21.81
C ASP A 302 -23.54 -15.73 -22.56
N GLN A 303 -22.50 -14.92 -22.31
CA GLN A 303 -21.18 -15.06 -22.94
C GLN A 303 -20.35 -16.21 -22.35
N PHE A 304 -20.35 -16.35 -21.02
CA PHE A 304 -19.46 -17.26 -20.28
C PHE A 304 -20.18 -18.51 -19.75
N ASP A 305 -21.52 -18.54 -19.78
CA ASP A 305 -22.39 -19.63 -19.33
C ASP A 305 -21.98 -20.18 -17.95
N PHE A 306 -22.00 -19.28 -16.96
CA PHE A 306 -21.62 -19.61 -15.59
C PHE A 306 -22.47 -20.76 -15.07
N THR A 307 -21.82 -21.73 -14.43
CA THR A 307 -22.46 -22.83 -13.72
C THR A 307 -22.60 -22.54 -12.23
N HIS A 308 -21.75 -21.66 -11.71
CA HIS A 308 -21.71 -21.28 -10.30
C HIS A 308 -21.52 -19.77 -10.15
N VAL A 309 -22.03 -19.21 -9.06
CA VAL A 309 -21.87 -17.80 -8.71
C VAL A 309 -21.51 -17.67 -7.24
N LEU A 310 -20.37 -17.03 -6.96
CA LEU A 310 -19.93 -16.64 -5.62
C LEU A 310 -20.05 -15.11 -5.47
N THR A 311 -20.92 -14.66 -4.58
CA THR A 311 -21.22 -13.24 -4.37
C THR A 311 -21.23 -12.90 -2.88
N ALA A 312 -20.97 -11.64 -2.56
CA ALA A 312 -21.14 -11.14 -1.20
C ALA A 312 -22.60 -11.31 -0.76
N ARG A 313 -22.82 -11.70 0.52
CA ARG A 313 -24.17 -11.90 1.07
C ARG A 313 -24.99 -10.62 1.11
N SER A 314 -24.34 -9.49 1.34
CA SER A 314 -24.95 -8.15 1.29
C SER A 314 -25.10 -7.59 -0.13
N GLY A 315 -24.60 -8.30 -1.14
CA GLY A 315 -24.60 -7.88 -2.53
C GLY A 315 -25.99 -8.00 -3.17
N ARG A 316 -26.30 -7.07 -4.08
CA ARG A 316 -27.59 -7.05 -4.81
C ARG A 316 -27.74 -8.22 -5.78
N LEU A 317 -26.62 -8.77 -6.28
CA LEU A 317 -26.64 -9.94 -7.16
C LEU A 317 -27.22 -11.17 -6.43
N GLY A 318 -26.75 -11.44 -5.21
CA GLY A 318 -27.22 -12.58 -4.41
C GLY A 318 -28.74 -12.56 -4.20
N SER A 319 -29.30 -11.43 -3.73
CA SER A 319 -30.75 -11.29 -3.51
C SER A 319 -31.60 -11.43 -4.77
N ARG A 320 -31.01 -11.31 -5.97
CA ARG A 320 -31.71 -11.51 -7.24
C ARG A 320 -31.62 -12.96 -7.70
N LEU A 321 -30.45 -13.57 -7.58
CA LEU A 321 -30.28 -14.99 -7.89
C LEU A 321 -31.16 -15.87 -6.99
N GLU A 322 -31.39 -15.46 -5.74
CA GLU A 322 -32.36 -16.13 -4.84
C GLU A 322 -33.80 -16.14 -5.37
N LYS A 323 -34.18 -15.15 -6.19
CA LYS A 323 -35.53 -15.06 -6.78
C LYS A 323 -35.64 -15.75 -8.13
N ARG A 324 -34.51 -16.25 -8.66
CA ARG A 324 -34.44 -16.84 -9.99
C ARG A 324 -34.61 -18.36 -9.90
N PRO A 325 -35.53 -18.97 -10.68
CA PRO A 325 -35.77 -20.41 -10.60
C PRO A 325 -34.65 -21.24 -11.20
N ASP A 326 -33.79 -20.65 -12.03
CA ASP A 326 -32.64 -21.30 -12.66
C ASP A 326 -31.40 -21.35 -11.74
N TRP A 327 -31.46 -20.78 -10.53
CA TRP A 327 -30.36 -20.77 -9.58
C TRP A 327 -30.81 -21.31 -8.22
N ARG A 328 -29.96 -22.13 -7.59
CA ARG A 328 -30.16 -22.57 -6.21
C ARG A 328 -28.95 -22.27 -5.36
N ILE A 329 -29.18 -22.00 -4.10
CA ILE A 329 -28.11 -21.86 -3.11
C ILE A 329 -27.55 -23.26 -2.81
N ILE A 330 -26.23 -23.41 -2.93
CA ILE A 330 -25.51 -24.65 -2.62
C ILE A 330 -24.50 -24.47 -1.47
N GLY A 331 -24.22 -23.23 -1.07
CA GLY A 331 -23.39 -22.92 0.10
C GLY A 331 -23.66 -21.50 0.59
N GLN A 332 -23.53 -21.29 1.91
CA GLN A 332 -23.65 -19.97 2.53
C GLN A 332 -22.66 -19.83 3.68
N SER A 333 -22.11 -18.63 3.83
CA SER A 333 -21.36 -18.18 5.00
C SER A 333 -21.96 -16.88 5.53
N PRO A 334 -21.48 -16.33 6.66
CA PRO A 334 -21.85 -14.99 7.09
C PRO A 334 -21.51 -13.91 6.04
N SER A 335 -20.41 -14.09 5.30
CA SER A 335 -19.89 -13.16 4.29
C SER A 335 -20.43 -13.36 2.88
N THR A 336 -20.78 -14.59 2.49
CA THR A 336 -21.01 -14.95 1.08
C THR A 336 -22.16 -15.93 0.87
N VAL A 337 -22.65 -15.95 -0.38
CA VAL A 337 -23.58 -16.96 -0.87
C VAL A 337 -23.03 -17.55 -2.15
N LEU A 338 -23.06 -18.88 -2.24
CA LEU A 338 -22.65 -19.67 -3.39
C LEU A 338 -23.90 -20.29 -4.04
N PHE A 339 -24.11 -19.95 -5.30
CA PHE A 339 -25.20 -20.46 -6.13
C PHE A 339 -24.67 -21.49 -7.13
N GLY A 340 -25.50 -22.48 -7.45
CA GLY A 340 -25.33 -23.39 -8.57
C GLY A 340 -26.54 -23.32 -9.49
N LYS A 341 -26.30 -23.36 -10.80
CA LYS A 341 -27.36 -23.35 -11.82
C LYS A 341 -28.12 -24.68 -11.80
N ILE A 342 -29.44 -24.61 -11.83
CA ILE A 342 -30.31 -25.78 -11.96
C ILE A 342 -30.40 -26.12 -13.46
N ARG A 343 -29.99 -27.32 -13.83
CA ARG A 343 -30.16 -27.83 -15.20
C ARG A 343 -31.53 -28.46 -15.37
#